data_AF-A0A8C4TB96-F1
#
_entry.id   AF-A0A8C4TB96-F1
#
_cell.length_a   1.000
_cell.length_b   1.000
_cell.length_c   1.000
_cell.angle_alpha   90.00
_cell.angle_beta   90.00
_cell.angle_gamma   90.00
#
_symmetry.space_group_name_H-M   'P 1'
#
loop_
_entity.id
_entity.type
_entity.pdbx_description
1 polymer ?
#
loop_
_entity_poly.entity_id
_entity_poly.type
_entity_poly.pdbx_seq_one_letter_code
_entity_poly.pdbx_strand_id
1 'polypeptide(L)'
;MPRVRKRVTNRGVPLEILEQASNVIRNEGRTVKAVAKDFSICHTTLFRFHKKREKLASEGSDKLPRAGYWTIRRVFSEDQERSLKQYLQRAADLDYGLSPKEVREINRNWNEACMAGVDWFNGFLKRHPTLSIRCPQATSLSRYSHWTGLDLTWQHHFHCYVPFNPSTI
;
A
#
# COMPACT_ATOMS: atom_id res chain seq x y z
N MET A 1 -0.33 -23.76 -9.05
CA MET A 1 -1.09 -22.61 -9.61
C MET A 1 -0.18 -21.38 -9.68
N PRO A 2 -0.23 -20.54 -10.73
CA PRO A 2 0.55 -19.30 -10.79
C PRO A 2 0.19 -18.39 -9.61
N ARG A 3 1.20 -17.99 -8.81
CA ARG A 3 1.01 -17.11 -7.64
C ARG A 3 0.52 -15.71 -8.02
N VAL A 4 0.67 -15.35 -9.30
CA VAL A 4 0.23 -14.09 -9.89
C VAL A 4 -0.67 -14.40 -11.08
N ARG A 5 -1.94 -14.03 -10.98
CA ARG A 5 -2.89 -14.12 -12.09
C ARG A 5 -2.54 -13.04 -13.12
N LYS A 6 -2.15 -13.45 -14.32
CA LYS A 6 -2.08 -12.54 -15.46
C LYS A 6 -3.49 -12.05 -15.79
N ARG A 7 -3.65 -10.75 -15.97
CA ARG A 7 -4.92 -10.16 -16.37
C ARG A 7 -5.29 -10.67 -17.76
N VAL A 8 -6.49 -11.22 -17.90
CA VAL A 8 -7.01 -11.74 -19.17
C VAL A 8 -7.89 -10.71 -19.89
N THR A 9 -8.37 -9.70 -19.17
CA THR A 9 -9.32 -8.71 -19.69
C THR A 9 -8.64 -7.42 -20.12
N ASN A 10 -8.93 -6.97 -21.34
CA ASN A 10 -8.53 -5.66 -21.87
C ASN A 10 -9.51 -4.55 -21.46
N ARG A 11 -10.18 -4.68 -20.32
CA ARG A 11 -11.19 -3.72 -19.85
C ARG A 11 -10.53 -2.47 -19.25
N GLY A 12 -10.97 -1.30 -19.68
CA GLY A 12 -10.47 -0.02 -19.17
C GLY A 12 -9.29 0.51 -19.98
N VAL A 13 -9.01 1.80 -19.78
CA VAL A 13 -8.00 2.53 -20.56
C VAL A 13 -6.63 2.42 -19.87
N PRO A 14 -5.56 2.03 -20.59
CA PRO A 14 -4.20 2.09 -20.09
C PRO A 14 -3.81 3.49 -19.62
N LEU A 15 -2.96 3.57 -18.59
CA LEU A 15 -2.52 4.85 -18.03
C LEU A 15 -1.74 5.69 -19.04
N GLU A 16 -0.92 5.04 -19.87
CA GLU A 16 -0.11 5.67 -20.92
C GLU A 16 -0.98 6.46 -21.91
N ILE A 17 -2.11 5.87 -22.33
CA ILE A 17 -3.04 6.52 -23.26
C ILE A 17 -3.73 7.72 -22.59
N LEU A 18 -4.11 7.60 -21.31
CA LEU A 18 -4.72 8.71 -20.55
C LEU A 18 -3.73 9.87 -20.33
N GLU A 19 -2.46 9.55 -20.09
CA GLU A 19 -1.39 10.52 -19.95
C GLU A 19 -1.18 11.30 -21.26
N GLN A 20 -1.03 10.60 -22.38
CA GLN A 20 -0.88 11.21 -23.71
C GLN A 20 -2.06 12.12 -24.03
N ALA A 21 -3.30 11.63 -23.88
CA ALA A 21 -4.50 12.42 -24.12
C ALA A 21 -4.58 13.66 -23.21
N SER A 22 -4.20 13.53 -21.93
CA SER A 22 -4.15 14.68 -21.02
C SER A 22 -3.03 15.67 -21.37
N ASN A 23 -1.91 15.22 -21.95
CA ASN A 23 -0.84 16.11 -22.40
C ASN A 23 -1.28 16.92 -23.62
N VAL A 24 -2.00 16.31 -24.56
CA VAL A 24 -2.61 17.01 -25.71
C VAL A 24 -3.55 18.13 -25.23
N ILE A 25 -4.38 17.86 -24.23
CA ILE A 25 -5.28 18.89 -23.65
C ILE A 25 -4.47 20.05 -23.04
N ARG A 26 -3.41 19.76 -22.28
CA ARG A 26 -2.57 20.80 -21.64
C ARG A 26 -1.73 21.60 -22.63
N ASN A 27 -1.15 20.94 -23.62
CA ASN A 27 -0.18 21.53 -24.53
C ASN A 27 -0.86 22.24 -25.71
N GLU A 28 -1.93 21.66 -26.24
CA GLU A 28 -2.61 22.15 -27.45
C GLU A 28 -3.92 22.90 -27.14
N GLY A 29 -4.38 22.91 -25.88
CA GLY A 29 -5.60 23.61 -25.47
C GLY A 29 -6.90 23.07 -26.07
N ARG A 30 -6.88 21.84 -26.62
CA ARG A 30 -8.06 21.22 -27.24
C ARG A 30 -9.12 20.82 -26.22
N THR A 31 -10.38 20.79 -26.65
CA THR A 31 -11.48 20.34 -25.79
C THR A 31 -11.37 18.85 -25.44
N VAL A 32 -11.74 18.49 -24.21
CA VAL A 32 -11.70 17.11 -23.71
C VAL A 32 -12.49 16.14 -24.61
N LYS A 33 -13.62 16.59 -25.16
CA LYS A 33 -14.46 15.76 -26.05
C LYS A 33 -13.80 15.46 -27.39
N ALA A 34 -13.09 16.43 -27.99
CA ALA A 34 -12.38 16.22 -29.24
C ALA A 34 -11.25 15.21 -29.05
N VAL A 35 -10.40 15.43 -28.04
CA VAL A 35 -9.29 14.53 -27.73
C VAL A 35 -9.80 13.12 -27.35
N ALA A 36 -10.89 13.02 -26.59
CA ALA A 36 -11.49 11.72 -26.27
C ALA A 36 -11.90 10.93 -27.52
N LYS A 37 -12.40 11.63 -28.56
CA LYS A 37 -12.78 11.01 -29.83
C LYS A 37 -11.54 10.51 -30.59
N ASP A 38 -10.49 11.32 -30.65
CA ASP A 38 -9.24 10.98 -31.36
C ASP A 38 -8.57 9.74 -30.75
N PHE A 39 -8.53 9.66 -29.42
CA PHE A 39 -7.94 8.52 -28.69
C PHE A 39 -8.91 7.35 -28.48
N SER A 40 -10.14 7.42 -29.01
CA SER A 40 -11.19 6.40 -28.81
C SER A 40 -11.46 6.07 -27.33
N ILE A 41 -11.46 7.10 -26.47
CA ILE A 41 -11.71 7.00 -25.03
C ILE A 41 -13.09 7.57 -24.70
N CYS A 42 -13.76 7.01 -23.68
CA CYS A 42 -14.96 7.66 -23.15
C CYS A 42 -14.61 9.02 -22.52
N HIS A 43 -15.23 10.09 -23.03
CA HIS A 43 -14.94 11.48 -22.61
C HIS A 43 -15.04 11.71 -21.08
N THR A 44 -15.94 11.00 -20.39
CA THR A 44 -16.06 11.10 -18.91
C THR A 44 -14.84 10.54 -18.19
N THR A 45 -14.21 9.50 -18.73
CA THR A 45 -12.99 8.89 -18.17
C THR A 45 -11.82 9.85 -18.31
N LEU A 46 -11.64 10.42 -19.50
CA LEU A 46 -10.60 11.41 -19.77
C LEU A 46 -10.81 12.68 -18.93
N PHE A 47 -12.05 13.17 -18.84
CA PHE A 47 -12.39 14.33 -18.02
C PHE A 47 -12.08 14.12 -16.54
N ARG A 48 -12.50 12.99 -15.96
CA ARG A 48 -12.21 12.66 -14.55
C ARG A 48 -10.71 12.58 -14.28
N PHE A 49 -9.96 11.97 -15.21
CA PHE A 49 -8.51 11.87 -15.11
C PHE A 49 -7.84 13.25 -15.16
N HIS A 50 -8.20 14.07 -16.16
CA HIS A 50 -7.65 15.40 -16.36
C HIS A 50 -7.93 16.32 -15.17
N LYS A 51 -9.18 16.39 -14.70
CA LYS A 51 -9.56 17.18 -13.53
C LYS A 51 -8.81 16.76 -12.26
N LYS A 52 -8.57 15.47 -12.08
CA LYS A 52 -7.78 14.96 -10.95
C LYS A 52 -6.31 15.35 -11.08
N ARG A 53 -5.77 15.44 -12.29
CA ARG A 53 -4.40 15.89 -12.56
C ARG A 53 -4.22 17.36 -12.26
N GLU A 54 -5.18 18.19 -12.66
CA GLU A 54 -5.18 19.63 -12.32
C GLU A 54 -5.18 19.84 -10.81
N LYS A 55 -5.99 19.07 -10.07
CA LYS A 55 -6.00 19.13 -8.61
C LYS A 55 -4.62 18.78 -8.01
N LEU A 56 -4.00 17.69 -8.47
CA LEU A 56 -2.67 17.30 -7.99
C LEU A 56 -1.59 18.34 -8.33
N ALA A 57 -1.68 18.95 -9.52
CA ALA A 57 -0.80 20.04 -9.92
C ALA A 57 -0.96 21.27 -9.02
N SER A 58 -2.20 21.62 -8.64
CA SER A 58 -2.45 22.70 -7.67
C SER A 58 -1.92 22.42 -6.27
N GLU A 59 -1.83 21.14 -5.90
CA GLU A 59 -1.21 20.66 -4.64
C GLU A 59 0.33 20.58 -4.75
N GLY A 60 0.93 21.04 -5.86
CA GLY A 60 2.38 21.02 -6.09
C GLY A 60 2.95 19.64 -6.45
N SER A 61 2.10 18.66 -6.74
CA SER A 61 2.51 17.32 -7.15
C SER A 61 2.48 17.18 -8.66
N ASP A 62 3.64 16.91 -9.29
CA ASP A 62 3.72 16.57 -10.71
C ASP A 62 3.43 15.08 -11.00
N LYS A 63 2.92 14.35 -10.00
CA LYS A 63 2.62 12.92 -10.14
C LYS A 63 1.34 12.74 -10.95
N LEU A 64 1.33 11.76 -11.85
CA LEU A 64 0.13 11.38 -12.58
C LEU A 64 -0.98 10.92 -11.62
N PRO A 65 -2.26 11.24 -11.93
CA PRO A 65 -3.38 10.72 -11.18
C PRO A 65 -3.40 9.20 -11.20
N ARG A 66 -3.57 8.60 -10.03
CA ARG A 66 -3.92 7.17 -9.96
C ARG A 66 -5.27 6.95 -10.64
N ALA A 67 -5.29 6.09 -11.64
CA ALA A 67 -6.47 5.64 -12.38
C ALA A 67 -6.82 4.18 -12.03
N GLY A 68 -8.12 3.85 -12.00
CA GLY A 68 -8.64 2.49 -11.75
C GLY A 68 -8.98 2.17 -10.29
N TYR A 69 -9.34 0.90 -10.05
CA TYR A 69 -9.60 0.36 -8.72
C TYR A 69 -8.28 0.20 -7.97
N TRP A 70 -7.89 1.24 -7.25
CA TRP A 70 -6.79 1.16 -6.31
C TRP A 70 -7.32 1.07 -4.88
N THR A 71 -6.62 0.31 -4.05
CA THR A 71 -6.98 0.01 -2.66
C THR A 71 -6.98 1.29 -1.82
N ILE A 72 -8.16 1.89 -1.65
CA ILE A 72 -8.43 2.95 -0.65
C ILE A 72 -8.18 2.43 0.78
N ARG A 73 -8.13 1.11 0.98
CA ARG A 73 -7.97 0.44 2.27
C ARG A 73 -6.52 0.08 2.58
N ARG A 74 -5.59 1.04 2.54
CA ARG A 74 -4.29 0.83 3.21
C ARG A 74 -4.54 0.91 4.70
N VAL A 75 -4.26 -0.20 5.41
CA VAL A 75 -4.51 -0.33 6.85
C VAL A 75 -3.51 0.48 7.68
N PHE A 76 -2.30 0.68 7.16
CA PHE A 76 -1.25 1.48 7.78
C PHE A 76 -0.91 2.70 6.93
N SER A 77 -0.56 3.80 7.61
CA SER A 77 0.18 4.90 6.99
C SER A 77 1.52 4.41 6.45
N GLU A 78 2.10 5.12 5.48
CA GLU A 78 3.42 4.78 4.93
C GLU A 78 4.51 4.77 6.02
N ASP A 79 4.40 5.63 7.03
CA ASP A 79 5.35 5.67 8.15
C ASP A 79 5.18 4.48 9.09
N GLN A 80 3.94 4.11 9.41
CA GLN A 80 3.64 2.91 10.21
C GLN A 80 4.10 1.63 9.49
N GLU A 81 3.90 1.57 8.18
CA GLU A 81 4.34 0.45 7.35
C GLU A 81 5.88 0.37 7.31
N ARG A 82 6.57 1.52 7.25
CA ARG A 82 8.04 1.59 7.32
C ARG A 82 8.58 1.15 8.67
N SER A 83 7.94 1.57 9.76
CA SER A 83 8.25 1.13 11.11
C SER A 83 8.09 -0.38 11.21
N LEU A 84 6.93 -0.94 10.84
CA LEU A 84 6.68 -2.37 10.87
C LEU A 84 7.71 -3.15 10.04
N LYS A 85 8.08 -2.64 8.86
CA LYS A 85 9.15 -3.23 8.05
C LYS A 85 10.48 -3.29 8.81
N GLN A 86 10.90 -2.20 9.45
CA GLN A 86 12.14 -2.16 10.23
C GLN A 86 12.11 -3.15 11.40
N TYR A 87 10.97 -3.30 12.06
CA TYR A 87 10.79 -4.31 13.10
C TYR A 87 11.07 -5.72 12.58
N LEU A 88 10.41 -6.09 11.48
CA LEU A 88 10.51 -7.42 10.89
C LEU A 88 11.92 -7.71 10.37
N GLN A 89 12.65 -6.70 9.91
CA GLN A 89 14.07 -6.85 9.53
C GLN A 89 14.93 -7.17 10.74
N ARG A 90 14.80 -6.40 11.83
CA ARG A 90 15.55 -6.67 13.07
C ARG A 90 15.20 -8.04 13.66
N ALA A 91 13.94 -8.44 13.58
CA ALA A 91 13.48 -9.77 13.99
C ALA A 91 14.21 -10.87 13.19
N ALA A 92 14.24 -10.71 11.87
CA ALA A 92 14.89 -11.66 10.96
C ALA A 92 16.40 -11.72 11.17
N ASP A 93 17.06 -10.59 11.42
CA ASP A 93 18.51 -10.52 11.71
C ASP A 93 18.88 -11.24 13.02
N LEU A 94 17.94 -11.39 13.95
CA LEU A 94 18.09 -12.12 15.21
C LEU A 94 17.75 -13.62 15.10
N ASP A 95 17.59 -14.14 13.88
CA ASP A 95 17.11 -15.50 13.56
C ASP A 95 15.73 -15.82 14.15
N TYR A 96 15.00 -14.81 14.62
CA TYR A 96 13.58 -14.92 14.98
C TYR A 96 12.76 -14.74 13.70
N GLY A 97 12.60 -15.84 12.96
CA GLY A 97 11.63 -15.91 11.89
C GLY A 97 10.23 -15.72 12.46
N LEU A 98 9.69 -14.50 12.42
CA LEU A 98 8.29 -14.29 12.79
C LEU A 98 7.39 -15.06 11.82
N SER A 99 6.60 -15.97 12.34
CA SER A 99 5.62 -16.69 11.55
C SER A 99 4.61 -15.70 10.94
N PRO A 100 4.04 -16.02 9.76
CA PRO A 100 2.96 -15.23 9.19
C PRO A 100 1.77 -15.01 10.13
N LYS A 101 1.56 -15.86 11.15
CA LYS A 101 0.51 -15.68 12.15
C LYS A 101 0.87 -14.55 13.12
N GLU A 102 2.08 -14.59 13.69
CA GLU A 102 2.57 -13.56 14.62
C GLU A 102 2.59 -12.17 13.97
N VAL A 103 3.03 -12.06 12.71
CA VAL A 103 3.01 -10.77 11.99
C VAL A 103 1.57 -10.25 11.80
N ARG A 104 0.59 -11.14 11.67
CA ARG A 104 -0.83 -10.76 11.59
C ARG A 104 -1.43 -10.41 12.95
N GLU A 105 -0.87 -10.91 14.04
CA GLU A 105 -1.29 -10.61 15.42
C GLU A 105 -0.76 -9.27 15.93
N ILE A 106 0.34 -8.73 15.39
CA ILE A 106 0.86 -7.39 15.76
C ILE A 106 -0.21 -6.29 15.60
N ASN A 107 -1.18 -6.50 14.70
CA ASN A 107 -2.26 -5.56 14.46
C ASN A 107 -3.53 -5.94 15.25
N ARG A 108 -3.44 -5.96 16.59
CA ARG A 108 -4.55 -6.35 17.50
C ARG A 108 -5.76 -5.40 17.46
N ASN A 109 -5.63 -4.19 16.93
CA ASN A 109 -6.62 -3.13 17.14
C ASN A 109 -7.80 -3.07 16.16
N TRP A 110 -7.97 -4.02 15.23
CA TRP A 110 -8.90 -3.82 14.10
C TRP A 110 -9.94 -4.93 13.91
N ASN A 111 -10.86 -4.98 14.89
CA ASN A 111 -12.10 -5.76 14.98
C ASN A 111 -11.98 -7.08 15.77
N GLU A 112 -13.15 -7.54 16.24
CA GLU A 112 -13.46 -8.68 17.13
C GLU A 112 -12.65 -9.99 16.94
N ALA A 113 -11.90 -10.12 15.84
CA ALA A 113 -11.08 -11.27 15.47
C ALA A 113 -9.56 -11.15 15.80
N CYS A 114 -9.07 -10.03 16.34
CA CYS A 114 -7.70 -9.86 16.85
C CYS A 114 -6.55 -10.24 15.88
N MET A 115 -6.79 -10.28 14.56
CA MET A 115 -5.79 -10.67 13.55
C MET A 115 -6.00 -9.96 12.22
N ALA A 116 -4.92 -9.51 11.59
CA ALA A 116 -4.96 -9.00 10.23
C ALA A 116 -5.27 -10.11 9.21
N GLY A 117 -6.03 -9.79 8.16
CA GLY A 117 -6.38 -10.74 7.10
C GLY A 117 -5.17 -11.23 6.29
N VAL A 118 -5.27 -12.43 5.73
CA VAL A 118 -4.24 -13.04 4.87
C VAL A 118 -3.90 -12.15 3.67
N ASP A 119 -4.90 -11.49 3.09
CA ASP A 119 -4.73 -10.61 1.94
C ASP A 119 -3.93 -9.35 2.27
N TRP A 120 -4.09 -8.82 3.48
CA TRP A 120 -3.30 -7.68 3.95
C TRP A 120 -1.82 -8.05 4.03
N PHE A 121 -1.51 -9.20 4.64
CA PHE A 121 -0.14 -9.69 4.79
C PHE A 121 0.53 -9.97 3.44
N ASN A 122 -0.18 -10.63 2.52
CA ASN A 122 0.29 -10.84 1.16
C ASN A 122 0.52 -9.51 0.41
N GLY A 123 -0.34 -8.53 0.63
CA GLY A 123 -0.17 -7.18 0.10
C GLY A 123 1.05 -6.47 0.66
N PHE A 124 1.29 -6.58 1.97
CA PHE A 124 2.44 -6.01 2.67
C PHE A 124 3.76 -6.58 2.14
N LEU A 125 3.87 -7.91 2.02
CA LEU A 125 5.05 -8.56 1.45
C LEU A 125 5.30 -8.16 -0.01
N LYS A 126 4.25 -8.00 -0.83
CA LYS A 126 4.38 -7.51 -2.21
C LYS A 126 4.93 -6.08 -2.31
N ARG A 127 4.63 -5.23 -1.33
CA ARG A 127 5.15 -3.86 -1.27
C ARG A 127 6.58 -3.79 -0.74
N HIS A 128 7.02 -4.80 0.00
CA HIS A 128 8.34 -4.88 0.60
C HIS A 128 9.08 -6.17 0.23
N PRO A 129 9.57 -6.29 -1.02
CA PRO A 129 10.23 -7.51 -1.50
C PRO A 129 11.56 -7.82 -0.77
N THR A 130 12.12 -6.85 -0.05
CA THR A 130 13.31 -7.04 0.79
C THR A 130 13.03 -7.85 2.07
N LEU A 131 11.76 -8.09 2.41
CA LEU A 131 11.38 -8.92 3.55
C LEU A 131 11.24 -10.37 3.10
N SER A 132 12.07 -11.26 3.63
CA SER A 132 11.86 -12.70 3.52
C SER A 132 11.46 -13.25 4.88
N ILE A 133 10.22 -13.71 5.00
CA ILE A 133 9.73 -14.34 6.23
C ILE A 133 10.04 -15.85 6.13
N ARG A 134 10.96 -16.33 6.96
CA ARG A 134 11.34 -17.75 7.07
C ARG A 134 10.66 -18.37 8.29
N CYS A 135 10.51 -19.70 8.29
CA CYS A 135 10.13 -20.42 9.50
C CYS A 135 11.22 -20.22 10.57
N PRO A 136 10.85 -19.95 11.84
CA PRO A 136 11.82 -19.80 12.91
C PRO A 136 12.60 -21.11 13.10
N GLN A 137 13.92 -20.99 13.21
CA GLN A 137 14.80 -22.10 13.58
C GLN A 137 14.90 -22.15 15.12
N ALA A 138 15.21 -23.31 15.71
CA ALA A 138 15.42 -23.40 17.14
C ALA A 138 16.62 -22.54 17.56
N THR A 139 16.40 -21.60 18.49
CA THR A 139 17.37 -20.55 18.84
C THR A 139 17.72 -20.57 20.33
N SER A 140 18.94 -20.15 20.67
CA SER A 140 19.44 -20.09 22.06
C SER A 140 18.73 -19.05 22.94
N LEU A 141 18.74 -19.30 24.26
CA LEU A 141 18.03 -18.50 25.29
C LEU A 141 18.43 -17.01 25.32
N SER A 142 19.70 -16.69 25.05
CA SER A 142 20.22 -15.32 24.98
C SER A 142 19.62 -14.49 23.84
N ARG A 143 19.27 -15.13 22.73
CA ARG A 143 18.61 -14.48 21.60
C ARG A 143 17.13 -14.28 21.85
N TYR A 144 16.48 -15.21 22.57
CA TYR A 144 15.09 -15.06 23.02
C TYR A 144 14.92 -13.84 23.94
N SER A 145 15.82 -13.62 24.90
CA SER A 145 15.75 -12.45 25.79
C SER A 145 15.89 -11.11 25.06
N HIS A 146 16.73 -11.05 24.02
CA HIS A 146 16.82 -9.86 23.15
C HIS A 146 15.53 -9.64 22.36
N TRP A 147 14.93 -10.70 21.82
CA TRP A 147 13.65 -10.64 21.11
C TRP A 147 12.52 -10.11 22.01
N THR A 148 12.37 -10.65 23.22
CA THR A 148 11.35 -10.18 24.18
C THR A 148 11.53 -8.72 24.56
N GLY A 149 12.79 -8.23 24.63
CA GLY A 149 13.08 -6.82 24.82
C GLY A 149 12.61 -5.95 23.65
N LEU A 150 12.82 -6.40 22.41
CA LEU A 150 12.32 -5.71 21.22
C LEU A 150 10.80 -5.68 21.19
N ASP A 151 10.11 -6.79 21.43
CA ASP A 151 8.64 -6.84 21.41
C ASP A 151 8.01 -5.86 22.43
N LEU A 152 8.57 -5.77 23.64
CA LEU A 152 8.15 -4.80 24.65
C LEU A 152 8.36 -3.35 24.20
N THR A 153 9.49 -3.03 23.54
CA THR A 153 9.74 -1.68 23.01
C THR A 153 8.79 -1.31 21.87
N TRP A 154 8.38 -2.28 21.06
CA TRP A 154 7.40 -2.08 19.99
C TRP A 154 5.99 -1.84 20.53
N GLN A 155 5.56 -2.64 21.51
CA GLN A 155 4.28 -2.46 22.18
C GLN A 155 4.19 -1.09 22.84
N HIS A 156 5.26 -0.63 23.50
CA HIS A 156 5.29 0.69 24.15
C HIS A 156 5.26 1.85 23.14
N HIS A 157 6.02 1.77 22.04
CA HIS A 157 6.05 2.83 21.03
C HIS A 157 4.71 3.00 20.29
N PHE A 158 3.96 1.92 20.06
CA PHE A 158 2.65 1.98 19.41
C PHE A 158 1.49 2.30 20.37
N HIS A 159 1.56 1.91 21.66
CA HIS A 159 0.54 2.29 22.64
C HIS A 159 0.62 3.77 23.04
N CYS A 160 1.80 4.40 23.00
CA CYS A 160 1.96 5.80 23.39
C CYS A 160 1.66 6.82 22.26
N TYR A 161 1.46 6.39 21.01
CA TYR A 161 1.29 7.29 19.85
C TYR A 161 -0.13 7.33 19.25
N VAL A 162 -1.14 6.78 19.92
CA VAL A 162 -2.53 6.82 19.42
C VAL A 162 -3.45 7.49 20.44
N PRO A 163 -3.61 8.83 20.42
CA PRO A 163 -4.87 9.41 20.84
C PRO A 163 -5.93 8.99 19.81
N PHE A 164 -6.81 8.09 20.23
CA PHE A 164 -8.08 7.81 19.58
C PHE A 164 -8.84 9.13 19.45
N ASN A 165 -8.99 9.65 18.23
CA ASN A 165 -9.90 10.77 17.96
C ASN A 165 -11.16 10.20 17.29
N PRO A 166 -12.27 10.02 18.04
CA PRO A 166 -13.49 9.39 17.53
C PRO A 166 -14.36 10.32 16.65
N SER A 167 -13.81 11.42 16.13
CA SER A 167 -14.60 12.44 15.44
C SER A 167 -14.33 12.45 13.94
N THR A 168 -14.65 11.38 13.22
CA THR A 168 -14.93 11.45 11.76
C THR A 168 -15.64 10.17 11.30
N ILE A 169 -16.96 10.15 11.49
CA ILE A 169 -17.92 9.40 10.68
C ILE A 169 -18.56 10.41 9.72
#